data_AF-E9Q973-F1
#
_entry.id   AF-E9Q973-F1
#
_cell.length_a   1.000
_cell.length_b   1.000
_cell.length_c   1.000
_cell.angle_alpha   90.00
_cell.angle_beta   90.00
_cell.angle_gamma   90.00
#
_symmetry.space_group_name_H-M   'P 1'
#
loop_
_entity.id
_entity.type
_entity.pdbx_description
1 polymer ?
#
loop_
_entity_poly.entity_id
_entity_poly.type
_entity_poly.pdbx_seq_one_letter_code
_entity_poly.pdbx_strand_id
1 'polypeptide(L)'
;MPVRVSEFSWQQTPATIFLSLPLRGVCVRDADVFCGESYLKVNFPPFLFELFLYAPIDDGKSKAKIGNDTILFTLYKKEPVLWDSLSVPGGRNWENIFPEKLKEDRVPAPRSAGSIQISFTPRVFPTALRESQVAEEEEWLHKQAEARRAMSTDLPEFFDLKEEERNPDWLKDKGNKLFATENYLAAVDAYNLAIRLNCKIPLLYLNRAACHLKLKNLHKAIEDSSKALELLTPPVADNANARMKAHVRRGTAFCQLELYVEGLQDYEAALKIDPANTVVQNDAEKIRNIIQGTALKSRD
;
A
#
# COMPACT_ATOMS: atom_id res chain seq x y z
N MET A 1 8.96 -13.97 -10.00
CA MET A 1 10.25 -14.69 -9.88
C MET A 1 10.74 -15.02 -11.28
N PRO A 2 12.03 -14.79 -11.62
CA PRO A 2 12.54 -15.10 -12.95
C PRO A 2 12.53 -16.62 -13.21
N VAL A 3 12.21 -17.02 -14.43
CA VAL A 3 12.15 -18.42 -14.87
C VAL A 3 13.56 -18.89 -15.22
N ARG A 4 14.05 -19.94 -14.55
CA ARG A 4 15.39 -20.46 -14.83
C ARG A 4 15.42 -21.27 -16.11
N VAL A 5 16.43 -21.05 -16.95
CA VAL A 5 16.63 -21.81 -18.19
C VAL A 5 17.69 -22.88 -17.94
N SER A 6 17.33 -24.15 -18.10
CA SER A 6 18.25 -25.30 -17.99
C SER A 6 18.57 -25.93 -19.34
N GLU A 7 17.90 -25.52 -20.41
CA GLU A 7 18.14 -25.99 -21.77
C GLU A 7 19.25 -25.17 -22.44
N PHE A 8 20.43 -25.78 -22.58
CA PHE A 8 21.54 -25.23 -23.35
C PHE A 8 22.31 -26.36 -24.03
N SER A 9 22.90 -26.07 -25.19
CA SER A 9 23.80 -26.99 -25.88
C SER A 9 25.22 -26.44 -25.83
N TRP A 10 26.19 -27.29 -25.51
CA TRP A 10 27.60 -26.89 -25.47
C TRP A 10 28.48 -27.90 -26.19
N GLN A 11 29.57 -27.40 -26.75
CA GLN A 11 30.63 -28.17 -27.39
C GLN A 11 31.97 -27.62 -26.91
N GLN A 12 33.01 -28.45 -26.93
CA GLN A 12 34.34 -28.01 -26.53
C GLN A 12 35.42 -28.50 -27.48
N THR A 13 36.49 -27.73 -27.48
CA THR A 13 37.82 -28.11 -27.96
C THR A 13 38.79 -28.04 -26.78
N PRO A 14 40.04 -28.49 -26.94
CA PRO A 14 41.05 -28.35 -25.90
C PRO A 14 41.27 -26.89 -25.45
N ALA A 15 41.06 -25.91 -26.33
CA ALA A 15 41.32 -24.49 -26.05
C ALA A 15 40.05 -23.62 -25.87
N THR A 16 38.92 -24.02 -26.44
CA THR A 16 37.70 -23.19 -26.47
C THR A 16 36.44 -23.98 -26.15
N ILE A 17 35.44 -23.28 -25.62
CA ILE A 17 34.11 -23.81 -25.33
C ILE A 17 33.09 -22.99 -26.13
N PHE A 18 32.23 -23.68 -26.85
CA PHE A 18 31.09 -23.11 -27.54
C PHE A 18 29.85 -23.43 -26.74
N LEU A 19 29.18 -22.42 -26.19
CA LEU A 19 27.93 -22.58 -25.47
C LEU A 19 26.83 -21.84 -26.24
N SER A 20 25.72 -22.53 -26.48
CA SER A 20 24.56 -22.01 -27.21
C SER A 20 23.34 -22.04 -26.31
N LEU A 21 22.76 -20.85 -26.12
CA LEU A 21 21.60 -20.62 -25.27
C LEU A 21 20.43 -20.10 -26.14
N PRO A 22 19.30 -20.81 -26.23
CA PRO A 22 18.13 -20.35 -26.98
C PRO A 22 17.38 -19.24 -26.22
N LEU A 23 17.05 -18.14 -26.92
CA LEU A 23 16.43 -16.93 -26.34
C LEU A 23 14.90 -16.97 -26.24
N ARG A 24 14.24 -18.07 -26.66
CA ARG A 24 12.78 -18.30 -26.57
C ARG A 24 11.91 -17.08 -26.97
N GLY A 25 12.31 -16.34 -28.02
CA GLY A 25 11.55 -15.21 -28.57
C GLY A 25 11.77 -13.85 -27.88
N VAL A 26 12.80 -13.70 -27.04
CA VAL A 26 13.15 -12.42 -26.40
C VAL A 26 14.04 -11.55 -27.31
N CYS A 27 13.71 -10.26 -27.39
CA CYS A 27 14.47 -9.28 -28.16
C CYS A 27 15.89 -9.08 -27.60
N VAL A 28 16.88 -9.02 -28.50
CA VAL A 28 18.32 -8.82 -28.21
C VAL A 28 18.63 -7.62 -27.31
N ARG A 29 17.76 -6.59 -27.30
CA ARG A 29 17.95 -5.34 -26.56
C ARG A 29 17.76 -5.46 -25.05
N ASP A 30 17.03 -6.50 -24.61
CA ASP A 30 16.66 -6.69 -23.20
C ASP A 30 17.45 -7.83 -22.53
N ALA A 31 18.49 -8.34 -23.21
CA ALA A 31 19.35 -9.41 -22.71
C ALA A 31 20.66 -8.85 -22.12
N ASP A 32 20.81 -8.95 -20.81
CA ASP A 32 22.03 -8.62 -20.09
C ASP A 32 22.91 -9.88 -19.95
N VAL A 33 24.14 -9.80 -20.43
CA VAL A 33 25.14 -10.88 -20.35
C VAL A 33 26.27 -10.46 -19.42
N PHE A 34 26.52 -11.27 -18.40
CA PHE A 34 27.66 -11.13 -17.49
C PHE A 34 28.55 -12.37 -17.62
N CYS A 35 29.81 -12.15 -18.01
CA CYS A 35 30.84 -13.16 -18.09
C CYS A 35 31.94 -12.80 -17.09
N GLY A 36 32.34 -13.77 -16.27
CA GLY A 36 33.48 -13.66 -15.38
C GLY A 36 34.33 -14.93 -15.46
N GLU A 37 35.43 -14.97 -14.70
CA GLU A 37 36.43 -16.05 -14.84
C GLU A 37 35.85 -17.45 -14.58
N SER A 38 34.89 -17.60 -13.65
CA SER A 38 34.32 -18.89 -13.27
C SER A 38 32.79 -18.92 -13.29
N TYR A 39 32.16 -17.84 -13.74
CA TYR A 39 30.71 -17.65 -13.64
C TYR A 39 30.16 -16.94 -14.87
N LEU A 40 29.06 -17.46 -15.38
CA LEU A 40 28.33 -16.91 -16.50
C LEU A 40 26.87 -16.69 -16.09
N LYS A 41 26.37 -15.48 -16.31
CA LYS A 41 24.98 -15.11 -16.04
C LYS A 41 24.38 -14.41 -17.24
N VAL A 42 23.18 -14.81 -17.61
CA VAL A 42 22.41 -14.16 -18.68
C VAL A 42 21.01 -13.89 -18.17
N ASN A 43 20.63 -12.62 -18.17
CA ASN A 43 19.34 -12.16 -17.71
C ASN A 43 18.56 -11.59 -18.90
N PHE A 44 17.41 -12.18 -19.20
CA PHE A 44 16.56 -11.74 -20.32
C PHE A 44 15.10 -11.93 -19.88
N PRO A 45 14.44 -10.88 -19.34
CA PRO A 45 13.15 -11.01 -18.68
C PRO A 45 12.10 -11.74 -19.54
N PRO A 46 11.35 -12.72 -18.98
CA PRO A 46 11.31 -13.15 -17.58
C PRO A 46 12.35 -14.22 -17.20
N PHE A 47 13.30 -14.55 -18.07
CA PHE A 47 14.23 -15.67 -17.91
C PHE A 47 15.58 -15.28 -17.29
N LEU A 48 16.18 -16.23 -16.57
CA LEU A 48 17.51 -16.11 -15.99
C LEU A 48 18.29 -17.41 -16.21
N PHE A 49 19.50 -17.28 -16.73
CA PHE A 49 20.48 -18.35 -16.87
C PHE A 49 21.68 -18.06 -15.97
N GLU A 50 22.07 -19.04 -15.15
CA GLU A 50 23.24 -18.95 -14.27
C GLU A 50 24.03 -20.25 -14.38
N LEU A 51 25.32 -20.14 -14.66
CA LEU A 51 26.22 -21.28 -14.84
C LEU A 51 27.55 -21.02 -14.15
N PHE A 52 27.96 -21.95 -13.30
CA PHE A 52 29.31 -22.00 -12.74
C PHE A 52 30.16 -22.91 -13.61
N LEU A 53 31.25 -22.37 -14.16
CA LEU A 53 32.16 -23.09 -15.05
C LEU A 53 33.04 -24.05 -14.24
N TYR A 54 33.41 -25.18 -14.85
CA TYR A 54 34.28 -26.18 -14.22
C TYR A 54 35.67 -25.63 -13.86
N ALA A 55 36.27 -24.84 -14.75
CA ALA A 55 37.59 -24.23 -14.57
C ALA A 55 37.60 -22.78 -15.08
N PRO A 56 38.57 -21.95 -14.65
CA PRO A 56 38.59 -20.55 -15.02
C PRO A 56 38.83 -20.33 -16.52
N ILE A 57 38.08 -19.39 -17.10
CA ILE A 57 38.21 -18.93 -18.48
C ILE A 57 38.92 -17.57 -18.55
N ASP A 58 39.51 -17.28 -19.70
CA ASP A 58 40.09 -15.97 -20.03
C ASP A 58 38.97 -15.04 -20.50
N ASP A 59 38.48 -14.18 -19.61
CA ASP A 59 37.39 -13.24 -19.88
C ASP A 59 37.74 -12.27 -21.03
N GLY A 60 39.01 -11.82 -21.12
CA GLY A 60 39.45 -10.87 -22.14
C GLY A 60 39.45 -11.41 -23.57
N LYS A 61 39.55 -12.74 -23.75
CA LYS A 61 39.48 -13.39 -25.06
C LYS A 61 38.09 -13.96 -25.37
N SER A 62 37.27 -14.16 -24.34
CA SER A 62 35.94 -14.75 -24.45
C SER A 62 34.98 -13.76 -25.12
N LYS A 63 34.10 -14.27 -26.00
CA LYS A 63 33.16 -13.44 -26.76
C LYS A 63 31.76 -14.01 -26.67
N ALA A 64 30.78 -13.16 -26.42
CA ALA A 64 29.37 -13.48 -26.54
C ALA A 64 28.80 -12.81 -27.80
N LYS A 65 28.18 -13.60 -28.68
CA LYS A 65 27.45 -13.11 -29.85
C LYS A 65 25.97 -13.37 -29.61
N ILE A 66 25.20 -12.30 -29.52
CA ILE A 66 23.75 -12.37 -29.37
C ILE A 66 23.13 -12.33 -30.78
N GLY A 67 22.54 -13.44 -31.22
CA GLY A 67 21.75 -13.52 -32.45
C GLY A 67 20.26 -13.30 -32.19
N ASN A 68 19.44 -13.36 -33.24
CA ASN A 68 18.00 -13.11 -33.13
C ASN A 68 17.27 -14.13 -32.23
N ASP A 69 17.70 -15.40 -32.22
CA ASP A 69 17.03 -16.48 -31.46
C ASP A 69 17.97 -17.25 -30.51
N THR A 70 19.27 -16.98 -30.55
CA THR A 70 20.27 -17.73 -29.78
C THR A 70 21.45 -16.85 -29.36
N ILE A 71 21.93 -17.00 -28.13
CA ILE A 71 23.21 -16.46 -27.68
C ILE A 71 24.28 -17.53 -27.86
N LEU A 72 25.33 -17.19 -28.61
CA LEU A 72 26.50 -18.02 -28.81
C LEU A 72 27.68 -17.45 -28.02
N PHE A 73 28.15 -18.20 -27.04
CA PHE A 73 29.35 -17.93 -26.26
C PHE A 73 30.53 -18.69 -26.86
N THR A 74 31.62 -17.97 -27.08
CA THR A 74 32.94 -18.52 -27.40
C THR A 74 33.86 -18.22 -26.23
N LEU A 75 34.00 -19.16 -25.31
CA LEU A 75 34.79 -19.01 -24.09
C LEU A 75 36.19 -19.63 -24.30
N TYR A 76 37.25 -18.92 -23.93
CA TYR A 76 38.62 -19.44 -24.04
C TYR A 76 39.07 -19.97 -22.69
N LYS A 77 39.53 -21.23 -22.65
CA LYS A 77 40.02 -21.85 -21.41
C LYS A 77 41.38 -21.25 -21.05
N LYS A 78 41.60 -20.98 -19.76
CA LYS A 78 42.92 -20.54 -19.26
C LYS A 78 43.95 -21.66 -19.32
N GLU A 79 43.50 -22.89 -19.10
CA GLU A 79 44.29 -24.12 -19.22
C GLU A 79 43.71 -25.01 -20.32
N PRO A 80 44.53 -25.49 -21.27
CA PRO A 80 44.05 -26.29 -22.40
C PRO A 80 43.77 -27.74 -21.99
N VAL A 81 42.69 -27.96 -21.23
CA VAL A 81 42.26 -29.25 -20.69
C VAL A 81 40.85 -29.56 -21.17
N LEU A 82 40.56 -30.82 -21.52
CA LEU A 82 39.19 -31.27 -21.83
C LEU A 82 38.39 -31.36 -20.53
N TRP A 83 37.20 -30.78 -20.52
CA TRP A 83 36.34 -30.76 -19.33
C TRP A 83 35.37 -31.94 -19.40
N ASP A 84 35.30 -32.77 -18.35
CA ASP A 84 34.34 -33.88 -18.30
C ASP A 84 32.89 -33.38 -18.15
N SER A 85 32.71 -32.19 -17.57
CA SER A 85 31.43 -31.50 -17.44
C SER A 85 31.60 -29.99 -17.58
N LEU A 86 30.60 -29.29 -18.11
CA LEU A 86 30.65 -27.83 -18.25
C LEU A 86 30.58 -27.12 -16.88
N SER A 87 29.89 -27.74 -15.93
CA SER A 87 29.73 -27.26 -14.55
C SER A 87 30.43 -28.17 -13.55
N VAL A 88 30.87 -27.60 -12.42
CA VAL A 88 31.45 -28.37 -11.31
C VAL A 88 30.43 -29.42 -10.82
N PRO A 89 30.77 -30.72 -10.79
CA PRO A 89 29.91 -31.75 -10.21
C PRO A 89 29.88 -31.54 -8.68
N GLY A 90 28.88 -30.79 -8.22
CA GLY A 90 28.77 -30.30 -6.84
C GLY A 90 28.30 -28.85 -6.73
N GLY A 91 28.28 -28.09 -7.83
CA GLY A 91 27.61 -26.81 -7.92
C GLY A 91 26.09 -27.02 -8.06
N ARG A 92 25.35 -26.83 -6.97
CA ARG A 92 23.87 -26.81 -6.86
C ARG A 92 23.12 -26.67 -8.20
N ASN A 93 22.83 -27.80 -8.84
CA ASN A 93 21.60 -27.92 -9.62
C ASN A 93 20.46 -27.97 -8.60
N TRP A 94 19.64 -26.94 -8.57
CA TRP A 94 18.52 -26.85 -7.61
C TRP A 94 17.38 -27.83 -7.93
N GLU A 95 17.47 -28.61 -9.01
CA GLU A 95 16.41 -29.53 -9.42
C GLU A 95 16.34 -30.85 -8.61
N ASN A 96 17.23 -31.08 -7.64
CA ASN A 96 17.20 -32.27 -6.78
C ASN A 96 17.21 -31.93 -5.27
N ILE A 97 16.26 -31.12 -4.80
CA ILE A 97 16.01 -30.93 -3.34
C ILE A 97 15.06 -31.99 -2.75
N PHE A 98 14.51 -32.90 -3.55
CA PHE A 98 13.76 -34.05 -3.02
C PHE A 98 14.14 -35.38 -3.70
N PRO A 99 15.32 -35.97 -3.40
CA PRO A 99 15.41 -37.41 -3.47
C PRO A 99 14.70 -37.98 -2.24
N GLU A 100 13.64 -38.74 -2.50
CA GLU A 100 13.06 -39.82 -1.68
C GLU A 100 13.04 -39.67 -0.15
N LYS A 101 11.80 -39.63 0.39
CA LYS A 101 11.39 -40.15 1.70
C LYS A 101 12.38 -39.89 2.84
N LEU A 102 12.23 -38.72 3.49
CA LEU A 102 12.63 -38.52 4.87
C LEU A 102 12.02 -39.65 5.72
N LYS A 103 12.86 -40.60 6.14
CA LYS A 103 12.59 -41.43 7.31
C LYS A 103 12.39 -40.47 8.48
N GLU A 104 11.21 -40.53 9.10
CA GLU A 104 10.76 -39.71 10.23
C GLU A 104 11.61 -39.80 11.51
N ASP A 105 12.70 -40.56 11.52
CA ASP A 105 13.51 -40.73 12.72
C ASP A 105 14.76 -39.85 12.70
N ARG A 106 14.78 -38.91 13.66
CA ARG A 106 15.90 -38.09 14.17
C ARG A 106 15.87 -36.60 13.80
N VAL A 107 14.76 -35.93 14.10
CA VAL A 107 14.85 -34.51 14.48
C VAL A 107 15.29 -34.46 15.95
N PRO A 108 16.45 -33.87 16.30
CA PRO A 108 16.80 -33.66 17.70
C PRO A 108 15.76 -32.71 18.33
N ALA A 109 15.35 -33.01 19.56
CA ALA A 109 14.31 -32.27 20.25
C ALA A 109 14.64 -30.76 20.30
N PRO A 110 13.64 -29.86 20.18
CA PRO A 110 13.84 -28.43 20.33
C PRO A 110 14.52 -28.13 21.67
N ARG A 111 15.62 -27.37 21.61
CA ARG A 111 16.29 -26.82 22.79
C ARG A 111 15.29 -26.16 23.73
N SER A 112 15.39 -26.43 25.04
CA SER A 112 14.49 -25.88 26.05
C SER A 112 14.52 -24.36 26.06
N ALA A 113 13.36 -23.74 26.25
CA ALA A 113 13.24 -22.29 26.37
C ALA A 113 13.97 -21.82 27.63
N GLY A 114 15.05 -21.06 27.44
CA GLY A 114 15.80 -20.41 28.51
C GLY A 114 15.66 -18.90 28.42
N SER A 115 15.42 -18.24 29.54
CA SER A 115 15.46 -16.78 29.63
C SER A 115 16.92 -16.32 29.58
N ILE A 116 17.28 -15.63 28.50
CA ILE A 116 18.59 -15.00 28.36
C ILE A 116 18.49 -13.64 29.04
N GLN A 117 19.29 -13.40 30.08
CA GLN A 117 19.43 -12.07 30.66
C GLN A 117 20.23 -11.20 29.68
N ILE A 118 19.52 -10.37 28.93
CA ILE A 118 20.12 -9.40 28.01
C ILE A 118 20.50 -8.18 28.83
N SER A 119 21.78 -7.99 29.12
CA SER A 119 22.29 -6.75 29.69
C SER A 119 22.59 -5.77 28.56
N PHE A 120 21.70 -4.79 28.37
CA PHE A 120 21.95 -3.69 27.45
C PHE A 120 23.02 -2.77 28.05
N THR A 121 24.15 -2.62 27.35
CA THR A 121 25.11 -1.57 27.67
C THR A 121 24.46 -0.22 27.41
N PRO A 122 24.35 0.67 28.42
CA PRO A 122 23.79 2.00 28.21
C PRO A 122 24.68 2.75 27.22
N ARG A 123 24.06 3.30 26.18
CA ARG A 123 24.73 4.04 25.11
C ARG A 123 25.05 5.44 25.64
N VAL A 124 26.10 5.55 26.45
CA VAL A 124 26.57 6.84 26.96
C VAL A 124 27.50 7.44 25.90
N PHE A 125 26.96 8.32 25.06
CA PHE A 125 27.80 9.25 24.32
C PHE A 125 28.30 10.29 25.33
N PRO A 126 29.62 10.41 25.58
CA PRO A 126 30.14 11.45 26.44
C PRO A 126 30.08 12.78 25.68
N THR A 127 28.90 13.38 25.60
CA THR A 127 28.75 14.76 25.14
C THR A 127 29.09 15.68 26.31
N ALA A 128 29.97 16.65 26.09
CA ALA A 128 30.37 17.59 27.13
C ALA A 128 29.14 18.33 27.71
N LEU A 129 28.99 18.25 29.03
CA LEU A 129 27.94 18.88 29.85
C LEU A 129 27.95 20.42 29.73
N ARG A 130 27.33 20.97 28.69
CA ARG A 130 26.92 22.38 28.69
C ARG A 130 25.59 22.65 28.01
N GLU A 131 25.12 21.79 27.11
CA GLU A 131 23.81 21.93 26.46
C GLU A 131 23.12 20.56 26.35
N SER A 132 22.86 19.92 27.49
CA SER A 132 22.18 18.63 27.51
C SER A 132 20.69 18.80 27.21
N GLN A 133 20.33 18.75 25.92
CA GLN A 133 18.94 18.70 25.44
C GLN A 133 18.25 17.35 25.65
N VAL A 134 18.83 16.45 26.47
CA VAL A 134 18.32 15.08 26.70
C VAL A 134 16.85 15.07 27.12
N ALA A 135 16.44 15.97 28.04
CA ALA A 135 15.04 16.05 28.44
C ALA A 135 14.13 16.50 27.28
N GLU A 136 14.58 17.44 26.45
CA GLU A 136 13.84 17.92 25.28
C GLU A 136 13.76 16.86 24.18
N GLU A 137 14.83 16.09 23.97
CA GLU A 137 14.89 14.96 23.04
C GLU A 137 14.02 13.79 23.51
N GLU A 138 14.06 13.45 24.80
CA GLU A 138 13.19 12.43 25.41
C GLU A 138 11.73 12.84 25.32
N GLU A 139 11.40 14.10 25.63
CA GLU A 139 10.07 14.64 25.44
C GLU A 139 9.64 14.62 23.97
N TRP A 140 10.54 14.94 23.04
CA TRP A 140 10.25 14.89 21.61
C TRP A 140 10.01 13.45 21.13
N LEU A 141 10.82 12.49 21.58
CA LEU A 141 10.66 11.06 21.31
C LEU A 141 9.38 10.52 21.95
N HIS A 142 9.04 10.93 23.17
CA HIS A 142 7.80 10.59 23.84
C HIS A 142 6.60 11.16 23.08
N LYS A 143 6.61 12.45 22.71
CA LYS A 143 5.58 13.08 21.89
C LYS A 143 5.43 12.39 20.53
N GLN A 144 6.54 11.96 19.92
CA GLN A 144 6.51 11.25 18.64
C GLN A 144 6.02 9.80 18.80
N ALA A 145 6.40 9.12 19.88
CA ALA A 145 5.92 7.77 20.20
C ALA A 145 4.44 7.79 20.60
N GLU A 146 3.99 8.79 21.35
CA GLU A 146 2.59 9.02 21.69
C GLU A 146 1.77 9.40 20.45
N ALA A 147 2.28 10.26 19.57
CA ALA A 147 1.63 10.55 18.29
C ALA A 147 1.54 9.30 17.41
N ARG A 148 2.62 8.48 17.39
CA ARG A 148 2.62 7.18 16.71
C ARG A 148 1.64 6.21 17.36
N ARG A 149 1.50 6.16 18.68
CA ARG A 149 0.51 5.31 19.38
C ARG A 149 -0.92 5.84 19.25
N ALA A 150 -1.12 7.15 19.15
CA ALA A 150 -2.43 7.76 18.93
C ALA A 150 -2.90 7.46 17.50
N MET A 151 -1.99 7.49 16.52
CA MET A 151 -2.27 7.08 15.14
C MET A 151 -2.28 5.54 14.95
N SER A 152 -1.45 4.82 15.70
CA SER A 152 -1.37 3.36 15.81
C SER A 152 -2.07 2.92 17.10
N THR A 153 -3.29 3.42 17.33
CA THR A 153 -4.20 2.67 18.20
C THR A 153 -4.58 1.45 17.38
N ASP A 154 -3.76 0.42 17.49
CA ASP A 154 -4.05 -0.94 17.11
C ASP A 154 -5.28 -1.36 17.90
N LEU A 155 -6.48 -1.04 17.39
CA LEU A 155 -7.67 -1.71 17.89
C LEU A 155 -7.50 -3.18 17.50
N PRO A 156 -7.77 -4.13 18.42
CA PRO A 156 -7.80 -5.56 18.12
C PRO A 156 -8.63 -5.92 16.87
N GLU A 157 -9.56 -5.05 16.46
CA GLU A 157 -10.35 -5.15 15.25
C GLU A 157 -9.56 -5.04 13.93
N PHE A 158 -8.34 -4.49 13.92
CA PHE A 158 -7.52 -4.34 12.69
C PHE A 158 -6.58 -5.51 12.41
N PHE A 159 -6.32 -6.40 13.38
CA PHE A 159 -5.43 -7.55 13.19
C PHE A 159 -6.05 -8.64 12.29
N ASP A 160 -7.39 -8.68 12.19
CA ASP A 160 -8.13 -9.63 11.37
C ASP A 160 -8.53 -9.08 9.99
N LEU A 161 -8.24 -7.81 9.70
CA LEU A 161 -8.62 -7.18 8.45
C LEU A 161 -7.67 -7.61 7.31
N LYS A 162 -8.24 -8.01 6.17
CA LYS A 162 -7.44 -8.40 4.99
C LYS A 162 -6.63 -7.21 4.49
N GLU A 163 -5.53 -7.46 3.78
CA GLU A 163 -4.62 -6.41 3.26
C GLU A 163 -5.35 -5.36 2.39
N GLU A 164 -6.44 -5.76 1.72
CA GLU A 164 -7.35 -4.89 0.96
C GLU A 164 -8.13 -3.90 1.83
N GLU A 165 -8.48 -4.28 3.07
CA GLU A 165 -9.26 -3.47 4.01
C GLU A 165 -8.40 -2.38 4.68
N ARG A 166 -7.09 -2.42 4.45
CA ARG A 166 -6.14 -1.39 4.88
C ARG A 166 -6.12 -0.17 3.95
N ASN A 167 -6.81 -0.24 2.81
CA ASN A 167 -6.94 0.88 1.88
C ASN A 167 -8.19 1.73 2.21
N PRO A 168 -8.06 3.05 2.43
CA PRO A 168 -9.19 3.91 2.79
C PRO A 168 -10.23 4.03 1.66
N ASP A 169 -9.79 3.97 0.39
CA ASP A 169 -10.69 3.99 -0.77
C ASP A 169 -11.56 2.74 -0.86
N TRP A 170 -11.00 1.57 -0.53
CA TRP A 170 -11.76 0.33 -0.50
C TRP A 170 -12.83 0.37 0.58
N LEU A 171 -12.50 0.84 1.78
CA LEU A 171 -13.48 1.00 2.87
C LEU A 171 -14.54 2.05 2.56
N LYS A 172 -14.18 3.13 1.88
CA LYS A 172 -15.14 4.12 1.35
C LYS A 172 -16.15 3.45 0.42
N ASP A 173 -15.67 2.64 -0.51
CA ASP A 173 -16.53 1.95 -1.48
C ASP A 173 -17.38 0.86 -0.82
N LYS A 174 -16.84 0.14 0.17
CA LYS A 174 -17.60 -0.79 1.03
C LYS A 174 -18.72 -0.05 1.77
N GLY A 175 -18.41 1.08 2.39
CA GLY A 175 -19.41 1.94 3.06
C GLY A 175 -20.49 2.42 2.09
N ASN A 176 -20.11 2.81 0.87
CA ASN A 176 -21.08 3.23 -0.16
C ASN A 176 -22.02 2.09 -0.58
N LYS A 177 -21.50 0.87 -0.72
CA LYS A 177 -22.32 -0.33 -1.00
C LYS A 177 -23.29 -0.61 0.15
N LEU A 178 -22.80 -0.54 1.39
CA LEU A 178 -23.65 -0.75 2.58
C LEU A 178 -24.75 0.31 2.70
N PHE A 179 -24.42 1.57 2.39
CA PHE A 179 -25.40 2.66 2.32
C PHE A 179 -26.47 2.41 1.26
N ALA A 180 -26.07 1.91 0.08
CA ALA A 180 -27.01 1.54 -0.98
C ALA A 180 -27.91 0.36 -0.59
N THR A 181 -27.43 -0.56 0.26
CA THR A 181 -28.23 -1.64 0.86
C THR A 181 -29.04 -1.21 2.09
N GLU A 182 -29.11 0.10 2.38
CA GLU A 182 -29.79 0.71 3.53
C GLU A 182 -29.28 0.27 4.91
N ASN A 183 -28.14 -0.42 4.98
CA ASN A 183 -27.51 -0.80 6.23
C ASN A 183 -26.61 0.34 6.72
N TYR A 184 -27.25 1.37 7.29
CA TYR A 184 -26.57 2.60 7.71
C TYR A 184 -25.62 2.39 8.91
N LEU A 185 -25.92 1.46 9.83
CA LEU A 185 -25.06 1.19 10.98
C LEU A 185 -23.72 0.58 10.54
N ALA A 186 -23.77 -0.48 9.72
CA ALA A 186 -22.55 -1.09 9.19
C ALA A 186 -21.77 -0.13 8.28
N ALA A 187 -22.46 0.74 7.54
CA ALA A 187 -21.82 1.79 6.74
C ALA A 187 -21.05 2.79 7.63
N VAL A 188 -21.62 3.21 8.76
CA VAL A 188 -20.94 4.07 9.75
C VAL A 188 -19.67 3.40 10.26
N ASP A 189 -19.72 2.10 10.59
CA ASP A 189 -18.55 1.38 11.08
C ASP A 189 -17.45 1.28 10.01
N ALA A 190 -17.81 1.00 8.76
CA ALA A 190 -16.86 1.01 7.64
C ALA A 190 -16.21 2.39 7.45
N TYR A 191 -16.98 3.48 7.53
CA TYR A 191 -16.42 4.84 7.46
C TYR A 191 -15.59 5.19 8.70
N ASN A 192 -15.96 4.72 9.90
CA ASN A 192 -15.17 4.91 11.12
C ASN A 192 -13.78 4.28 10.95
N LEU A 193 -13.72 3.05 10.45
CA LEU A 193 -12.45 2.37 10.15
C LEU A 193 -11.66 3.15 9.09
N ALA A 194 -12.31 3.63 8.03
CA ALA A 194 -11.66 4.41 6.99
C ALA A 194 -11.05 5.72 7.54
N ILE A 195 -11.76 6.40 8.45
CA ILE A 195 -11.31 7.65 9.08
C ILE A 195 -10.13 7.39 10.03
N ARG A 196 -10.12 6.25 10.74
CA ARG A 196 -8.97 5.85 11.58
C ARG A 196 -7.71 5.64 10.73
N LEU A 197 -7.84 5.06 9.54
CA LEU A 197 -6.72 4.88 8.61
C LEU A 197 -6.28 6.21 7.97
N ASN A 198 -7.23 7.01 7.51
CA ASN A 198 -6.95 8.32 6.92
C ASN A 198 -8.01 9.37 7.28
N CYS A 199 -7.67 10.22 8.24
CA CYS A 199 -8.54 11.29 8.72
C CYS A 199 -8.51 12.56 7.85
N LYS A 200 -7.74 12.59 6.75
CA LYS A 200 -7.62 13.77 5.88
C LYS A 200 -8.59 13.77 4.70
N ILE A 201 -9.36 12.70 4.50
CA ILE A 201 -10.29 12.57 3.37
C ILE A 201 -11.67 13.14 3.77
N PRO A 202 -12.09 14.31 3.25
CA PRO A 202 -13.36 14.94 3.63
C PRO A 202 -14.60 14.13 3.19
N LEU A 203 -14.49 13.37 2.10
CA LEU A 203 -15.57 12.54 1.57
C LEU A 203 -16.04 11.46 2.57
N LEU A 204 -15.13 10.95 3.42
CA LEU A 204 -15.47 9.95 4.43
C LEU A 204 -16.40 10.53 5.49
N TYR A 205 -16.07 11.70 6.04
CA TYR A 205 -16.92 12.42 6.98
C TYR A 205 -18.25 12.80 6.35
N LEU A 206 -18.22 13.27 5.09
CA LEU A 206 -19.43 13.65 4.38
C LEU A 206 -20.38 12.45 4.27
N ASN A 207 -19.89 11.28 3.83
CA ASN A 207 -20.71 10.07 3.69
C ASN A 207 -21.17 9.51 5.04
N ARG A 208 -20.33 9.57 6.08
CA ARG A 208 -20.73 9.22 7.46
C ARG A 208 -21.85 10.12 7.98
N ALA A 209 -21.79 11.43 7.71
CA ALA A 209 -22.86 12.37 8.05
C ALA A 209 -24.20 12.02 7.38
N ALA A 210 -24.18 11.55 6.12
CA ALA A 210 -25.39 11.09 5.44
C ALA A 210 -26.00 9.86 6.12
N CYS A 211 -25.16 8.91 6.58
CA CYS A 211 -25.63 7.77 7.37
C CYS A 211 -26.24 8.23 8.70
N HIS A 212 -25.60 9.18 9.38
CA HIS A 212 -26.11 9.73 10.63
C HIS A 212 -27.44 10.48 10.49
N LEU A 213 -27.65 11.20 9.38
CA LEU A 213 -28.95 11.79 9.06
C LEU A 213 -30.04 10.72 8.90
N LYS A 214 -29.75 9.60 8.23
CA LYS A 214 -30.70 8.49 8.08
C LYS A 214 -31.00 7.79 9.41
N LEU A 215 -30.01 7.70 10.28
CA LEU A 215 -30.13 7.14 11.64
C LEU A 215 -30.70 8.12 12.68
N LYS A 216 -31.02 9.37 12.29
CA LYS A 216 -31.44 10.46 13.20
C LYS A 216 -30.42 10.83 14.29
N ASN A 217 -29.14 10.55 14.06
CA ASN A 217 -28.05 10.98 14.93
C ASN A 217 -27.60 12.41 14.55
N LEU A 218 -28.46 13.39 14.82
CA LEU A 218 -28.35 14.75 14.25
C LEU A 218 -27.09 15.49 14.72
N HIS A 219 -26.76 15.42 16.01
CA HIS A 219 -25.55 16.07 16.54
C HIS A 219 -24.27 15.55 15.88
N LYS A 220 -24.14 14.22 15.73
CA LYS A 220 -22.99 13.60 15.05
C LYS A 220 -22.93 13.99 13.57
N ALA A 221 -24.08 14.11 12.90
CA ALA A 221 -24.13 14.58 11.52
C ALA A 221 -23.63 16.03 11.38
N ILE A 222 -23.91 16.90 12.35
CA ILE A 222 -23.43 18.29 12.39
C ILE A 222 -21.91 18.34 12.61
N GLU A 223 -21.41 17.55 13.55
CA GLU A 223 -19.97 17.43 13.82
C GLU A 223 -19.20 16.97 12.58
N ASP A 224 -19.67 15.89 11.93
CA ASP A 224 -19.06 15.35 10.72
C ASP A 224 -19.09 16.32 9.55
N SER A 225 -20.23 16.99 9.33
CA SER A 225 -20.36 17.97 8.25
C SER A 225 -19.47 19.18 8.49
N SER A 226 -19.33 19.62 9.75
CA SER A 226 -18.42 20.71 10.12
C SER A 226 -16.96 20.30 9.92
N LYS A 227 -16.58 19.08 10.31
CA LYS A 227 -15.23 18.56 10.07
C LYS A 227 -14.90 18.41 8.59
N ALA A 228 -15.87 17.99 7.79
CA ALA A 228 -15.72 17.95 6.34
C ALA A 228 -15.45 19.35 5.77
N LEU A 229 -16.18 20.38 6.23
CA LEU A 229 -15.97 21.77 5.78
C LEU A 229 -14.59 22.32 6.19
N GLU A 230 -14.11 22.01 7.40
CA GLU A 230 -12.74 22.36 7.83
C GLU A 230 -11.69 21.78 6.88
N LEU A 231 -11.83 20.49 6.53
CA LEU A 231 -10.90 19.79 5.62
C LEU A 231 -11.01 20.26 4.16
N LEU A 232 -12.15 20.83 3.77
CA LEU A 232 -12.39 21.37 2.43
C LEU A 232 -11.91 22.83 2.27
N THR A 233 -11.14 23.33 3.24
CA THR A 233 -10.47 24.64 3.17
C THR A 233 -9.03 24.44 2.67
N PRO A 234 -8.58 25.15 1.61
CA PRO A 234 -9.18 26.30 0.94
C PRO A 234 -10.31 25.95 -0.05
N PRO A 235 -11.23 26.90 -0.34
CA PRO A 235 -12.29 26.71 -1.32
C PRO A 235 -11.72 26.66 -2.75
N VAL A 236 -11.83 25.50 -3.40
CA VAL A 236 -11.41 25.26 -4.78
C VAL A 236 -12.63 24.89 -5.64
N ALA A 237 -12.55 25.04 -6.96
CA ALA A 237 -13.62 24.64 -7.87
C ALA A 237 -13.93 23.13 -7.78
N ASP A 238 -12.90 22.29 -7.73
CA ASP A 238 -13.05 20.82 -7.67
C ASP A 238 -13.79 20.36 -6.40
N ASN A 239 -13.60 21.07 -5.30
CA ASN A 239 -14.20 20.73 -4.01
C ASN A 239 -15.54 21.45 -3.76
N ALA A 240 -16.02 22.27 -4.71
CA ALA A 240 -17.26 23.03 -4.58
C ALA A 240 -18.47 22.12 -4.35
N ASN A 241 -18.59 21.02 -5.10
CA ASN A 241 -19.70 20.07 -4.94
C ASN A 241 -19.70 19.41 -3.55
N ALA A 242 -18.52 19.03 -3.03
CA ALA A 242 -18.40 18.45 -1.71
C ALA A 242 -18.74 19.46 -0.60
N ARG A 243 -18.31 20.72 -0.73
CA ARG A 243 -18.65 21.81 0.22
C ARG A 243 -20.15 22.09 0.24
N MET A 244 -20.77 22.19 -0.93
CA MET A 244 -22.21 22.39 -1.06
C MET A 244 -22.99 21.24 -0.39
N LYS A 245 -22.61 19.98 -0.66
CA LYS A 245 -23.20 18.81 0.03
C LYS A 245 -23.01 18.84 1.55
N ALA A 246 -21.86 19.32 2.04
CA ALA A 246 -21.60 19.42 3.47
C ALA A 246 -22.51 20.45 4.14
N HIS A 247 -22.66 21.63 3.53
CA HIS A 247 -23.62 22.65 3.97
C HIS A 247 -25.06 22.12 3.98
N VAL A 248 -25.50 21.47 2.89
CA VAL A 248 -26.86 20.91 2.82
C VAL A 248 -27.09 19.85 3.91
N ARG A 249 -26.14 18.95 4.15
CA ARG A 249 -26.26 17.91 5.19
C ARG A 249 -26.30 18.52 6.60
N ARG A 250 -25.46 19.52 6.87
CA ARG A 250 -25.45 20.24 8.14
C ARG A 250 -26.75 21.03 8.35
N GLY A 251 -27.18 21.78 7.34
CA GLY A 251 -28.44 22.52 7.37
C GLY A 251 -29.66 21.61 7.56
N THR A 252 -29.68 20.44 6.90
CA THR A 252 -30.73 19.42 7.11
C THR A 252 -30.75 18.92 8.55
N ALA A 253 -29.58 18.66 9.16
CA ALA A 253 -29.50 18.24 10.55
C ALA A 253 -30.01 19.34 11.50
N PHE A 254 -29.67 20.61 11.25
CA PHE A 254 -30.17 21.74 12.03
C PHE A 254 -31.69 21.89 11.93
N CYS A 255 -32.25 21.80 10.72
CA CYS A 255 -33.70 21.86 10.55
C CYS A 255 -34.43 20.71 11.26
N GLN A 256 -33.85 19.51 11.30
CA GLN A 256 -34.40 18.38 12.07
C GLN A 256 -34.28 18.56 13.58
N LEU A 257 -33.36 19.42 14.06
CA LEU A 257 -33.26 19.88 15.44
C LEU A 257 -34.09 21.13 15.72
N GLU A 258 -34.92 21.58 14.78
CA GLU A 258 -35.73 22.81 14.86
C GLU A 258 -34.92 24.11 14.92
N LEU A 259 -33.62 24.04 14.63
CA LEU A 259 -32.70 25.17 14.50
C LEU A 259 -32.76 25.72 13.06
N TYR A 260 -33.92 26.28 12.70
CA TYR A 260 -34.20 26.69 11.32
C TYR A 260 -33.35 27.87 10.85
N VAL A 261 -32.94 28.77 11.75
CA VAL A 261 -32.15 29.97 11.39
C VAL A 261 -30.74 29.56 10.95
N GLU A 262 -30.08 28.72 11.75
CA GLU A 262 -28.77 28.14 11.46
C GLU A 262 -28.85 27.24 10.22
N GLY A 263 -29.92 26.46 10.10
CA GLY A 263 -30.21 25.67 8.91
C GLY A 263 -30.26 26.54 7.66
N LEU A 264 -31.03 27.63 7.67
CA LEU A 264 -31.16 28.54 6.53
C LEU A 264 -29.83 29.15 6.11
N GLN A 265 -28.98 29.54 7.08
CA GLN A 265 -27.64 30.07 6.78
C GLN A 265 -26.78 29.06 5.99
N ASP A 266 -26.84 27.77 6.36
CA ASP A 266 -26.14 26.72 5.64
C ASP A 266 -26.72 26.49 4.23
N TYR A 267 -28.04 26.52 4.07
CA TYR A 267 -28.68 26.43 2.76
C TYR A 267 -28.32 27.63 1.87
N GLU A 268 -28.24 28.84 2.42
CA GLU A 268 -27.80 30.03 1.69
C GLU A 268 -26.31 29.96 1.31
N ALA A 269 -25.46 29.41 2.18
CA ALA A 269 -24.07 29.13 1.84
C ALA A 269 -23.96 28.09 0.71
N ALA A 270 -24.79 27.06 0.71
CA ALA A 270 -24.86 26.08 -0.38
C ALA A 270 -25.31 26.72 -1.71
N LEU A 271 -26.32 27.60 -1.69
CA LEU A 271 -26.80 28.33 -2.87
C LEU A 271 -25.78 29.32 -3.43
N LYS A 272 -24.90 29.89 -2.59
CA LYS A 272 -23.77 30.71 -3.08
C LYS A 272 -22.76 29.89 -3.89
N ILE A 273 -22.63 28.60 -3.61
CA ILE A 273 -21.70 27.70 -4.33
C ILE A 273 -22.35 27.20 -5.62
N ASP A 274 -23.59 26.73 -5.53
CA ASP A 274 -24.37 26.24 -6.68
C ASP A 274 -25.76 26.90 -6.73
N PRO A 275 -25.86 28.08 -7.38
CA PRO A 275 -27.12 28.80 -7.47
C PRO A 275 -28.17 28.12 -8.35
N ALA A 276 -27.77 27.21 -9.23
CA ALA A 276 -28.67 26.58 -10.21
C ALA A 276 -29.46 25.40 -9.62
N ASN A 277 -29.12 24.96 -8.40
CA ASN A 277 -29.72 23.79 -7.80
C ASN A 277 -31.13 24.08 -7.25
N THR A 278 -32.14 23.71 -8.04
CA THR A 278 -33.57 23.89 -7.72
C THR A 278 -33.99 23.16 -6.44
N VAL A 279 -33.37 22.03 -6.10
CA VAL A 279 -33.70 21.27 -4.88
C VAL A 279 -33.34 22.07 -3.64
N VAL A 280 -32.12 22.62 -3.60
CA VAL A 280 -31.62 23.41 -2.48
C VAL A 280 -32.41 24.73 -2.36
N GLN A 281 -32.81 25.33 -3.49
CA GLN A 281 -33.68 26.51 -3.49
C GLN A 281 -35.04 26.22 -2.86
N ASN A 282 -35.72 25.16 -3.31
CA ASN A 282 -37.02 24.76 -2.78
C ASN A 282 -36.95 24.45 -1.27
N ASP A 283 -35.89 23.77 -0.84
CA ASP A 283 -35.70 23.47 0.59
C ASP A 283 -35.41 24.72 1.42
N ALA A 284 -34.62 25.67 0.90
CA ALA A 284 -34.41 26.97 1.54
C ALA A 284 -35.72 27.78 1.66
N GLU A 285 -36.57 27.77 0.62
CA GLU A 285 -37.88 28.42 0.65
C GLU A 285 -38.83 27.79 1.68
N LYS A 286 -38.87 26.46 1.78
CA LYS A 286 -39.63 25.77 2.84
C LYS A 286 -39.18 26.21 4.22
N ILE A 287 -37.86 26.31 4.45
CA ILE A 287 -37.31 26.76 5.74
C ILE A 287 -37.69 28.22 6.01
N ARG A 288 -37.63 29.11 5.00
CA ARG A 288 -38.08 30.50 5.12
C ARG A 288 -39.56 30.59 5.51
N ASN A 289 -40.42 29.79 4.89
CA ASN A 289 -41.84 29.74 5.19
C ASN A 289 -42.11 29.27 6.63
N ILE A 290 -41.34 28.29 7.11
CA ILE A 290 -41.41 27.82 8.52
C ILE A 290 -41.03 28.97 9.47
N ILE A 291 -39.93 29.68 9.20
CA ILE A 291 -39.47 30.81 10.02
C ILE A 291 -40.49 31.97 10.01
N GLN A 292 -41.10 32.26 8.87
CA GLN A 292 -42.12 33.31 8.72
C GLN A 292 -43.49 32.89 9.29
N GLY A 293 -43.63 31.66 9.79
CA GLY A 293 -44.85 31.17 10.44
C GLY A 293 -46.02 30.88 9.48
N THR A 294 -45.78 30.83 8.16
CA THR A 294 -46.83 30.60 7.16
C THR A 294 -47.32 29.15 7.12
N ALA A 295 -46.53 28.19 7.61
CA ALA A 295 -46.87 26.77 7.60
C ALA A 295 -47.90 26.33 8.67
N LEU A 296 -48.10 27.11 9.74
CA LEU A 296 -49.00 26.74 10.84
C LEU A 296 -50.49 27.05 10.59
N LYS A 297 -50.87 27.64 9.44
CA LYS A 297 -52.26 28.02 9.13
C LYS A 297 -53.07 26.98 8.35
N SER A 298 -52.70 25.69 8.38
CA SER A 298 -53.37 24.63 7.60
C SER A 298 -53.95 23.48 8.43
N ARG A 299 -54.32 23.74 9.68
CA ARG A 299 -55.12 22.81 10.50
C ARG A 299 -56.12 23.59 11.35
N ASP A 300 -57.31 23.82 10.78
CA ASP A 300 -58.57 24.02 11.50
C ASP A 300 -59.63 23.16 10.80
#